data_AF-A0A936HIS6-F1
#
_entry.id   AF-A0A936HIS6-F1
#
_cell.length_a   1.000
_cell.length_b   1.000
_cell.length_c   1.000
_cell.angle_alpha   90.00
_cell.angle_beta   90.00
_cell.angle_gamma   90.00
#
_symmetry.space_group_name_H-M   'P 1'
#
loop_
_entity.id
_entity.type
_entity.pdbx_description
1 polymer ?
#
loop_
_entity_poly.entity_id
_entity_poly.type
_entity_poly.pdbx_seq_one_letter_code
_entity_poly.pdbx_strand_id
1 'polypeptide(L)'
;MTSIGHGDTAMARYLTPEELERSVVITDPSRIDNPIIFVSDEFERQTGFPPEEALGRNCRFLQGPGTDPAAIKAIREALDSRAEITIDILNYRRNGAEFWNRLRIRPLFDDAGRLLYFVGAQNPIPTSEVRLLPINAVFD
;
A
#
# COMPACT_ATOMS: atom_id res chain seq x y z
N MET A 1 22.01 -2.16 -14.68
CA MET A 1 20.95 -2.95 -14.03
C MET A 1 19.83 -1.98 -13.71
N THR A 2 18.64 -2.20 -14.26
CA THR A 2 17.45 -1.45 -13.83
C THR A 2 17.22 -1.79 -12.35
N SER A 3 17.01 -0.79 -11.50
CA SER A 3 16.68 -1.03 -10.10
C SER A 3 15.33 -1.75 -10.03
N ILE A 4 15.10 -2.51 -8.96
CA ILE A 4 13.79 -3.13 -8.68
C ILE A 4 13.02 -2.32 -7.62
N GLY A 5 13.67 -1.32 -7.04
CA GLY A 5 13.17 -0.49 -5.96
C GLY A 5 14.27 0.14 -5.12
N HIS A 6 13.86 0.84 -4.07
CA HIS A 6 14.71 1.64 -3.19
C HIS A 6 14.43 1.33 -1.72
N GLY A 7 15.37 1.70 -0.84
CA GLY A 7 15.30 1.36 0.59
C GLY A 7 15.98 0.03 0.88
N ASP A 8 15.35 -0.82 1.70
CA ASP A 8 15.83 -2.18 1.94
C ASP A 8 15.48 -3.09 0.77
N THR A 9 16.36 -3.13 -0.24
CA THR A 9 16.16 -3.93 -1.46
C THR A 9 16.18 -5.44 -1.20
N ALA A 10 16.68 -5.90 -0.05
CA ALA A 10 16.57 -7.30 0.34
C ALA A 10 15.11 -7.71 0.64
N MET A 11 14.20 -6.74 0.79
CA MET A 11 12.77 -7.00 0.96
C MET A 11 12.10 -7.53 -0.32
N ALA A 12 12.71 -7.33 -1.49
CA ALA A 12 12.17 -7.82 -2.75
C ALA A 12 12.00 -9.36 -2.79
N ARG A 13 12.74 -10.10 -1.95
CA ARG A 13 12.56 -11.57 -1.80
C ARG A 13 11.19 -12.00 -1.28
N TYR A 14 10.44 -11.10 -0.64
CA TYR A 14 9.10 -11.36 -0.14
C TYR A 14 8.00 -11.07 -1.16
N LEU A 15 8.35 -10.51 -2.31
CA LEU A 15 7.42 -10.19 -3.39
C LEU A 15 7.21 -11.40 -4.30
N THR A 16 6.00 -11.54 -4.81
CA THR A 16 5.71 -12.48 -5.88
C THR A 16 6.32 -11.99 -7.20
N PRO A 17 6.49 -12.87 -8.21
CA PRO A 17 6.94 -12.43 -9.55
C PRO A 17 6.07 -11.32 -10.15
N GLU A 18 4.76 -11.35 -9.91
CA GLU A 18 3.83 -10.32 -10.37
C GLU A 18 4.03 -8.99 -9.63
N GLU A 19 4.34 -9.02 -8.34
CA GLU A 19 4.56 -7.81 -7.53
C GLU A 19 5.89 -7.11 -7.86
N LEU A 20 6.91 -7.85 -8.30
CA LEU A 20 8.20 -7.29 -8.70
C LEU A 20 8.10 -6.33 -9.90
N GLU A 21 7.07 -6.49 -10.73
CA GLU A 21 6.83 -5.64 -11.91
C GLU A 21 5.78 -4.55 -11.66
N ARG A 22 5.30 -4.40 -10.42
CA ARG A 22 4.18 -3.51 -10.06
C ARG A 22 4.55 -2.44 -9.04
N SER A 23 3.65 -1.49 -8.89
CA SER A 23 3.70 -0.46 -7.84
C SER A 23 3.47 -1.14 -6.49
N VAL A 24 4.54 -1.28 -5.72
CA VAL A 24 4.50 -1.96 -4.42
C VAL A 24 5.37 -1.25 -3.40
N VAL A 25 4.94 -1.36 -2.14
CA VAL A 25 5.70 -0.93 -0.97
C VAL A 25 5.71 -2.03 0.07
N ILE A 26 6.77 -2.09 0.88
CA ILE A 26 6.83 -2.93 2.07
C ILE A 26 6.98 -2.04 3.29
N THR A 27 6.17 -2.29 4.32
CA THR A 27 6.11 -1.51 5.56
C THR A 27 6.46 -2.38 6.77
N ASP A 28 7.03 -1.75 7.79
CA ASP A 28 7.48 -2.41 9.02
C ASP A 28 6.60 -2.05 10.24
N PRO A 29 5.63 -2.91 10.62
CA PRO A 29 4.72 -2.63 11.71
C PRO A 29 5.38 -2.71 13.10
N SER A 30 6.62 -3.19 13.20
CA SER A 30 7.37 -3.18 14.47
C SER A 30 7.90 -1.78 14.82
N ARG A 31 7.95 -0.87 13.84
CA ARG A 31 8.39 0.50 14.00
C ARG A 31 7.20 1.43 14.21
N ILE A 32 7.44 2.53 14.92
CA ILE A 32 6.43 3.57 15.16
C ILE A 32 5.83 4.00 13.83
N ASP A 33 4.50 3.96 13.75
CA ASP A 33 3.70 4.43 12.63
C ASP A 33 3.71 3.54 11.36
N ASN A 34 4.23 2.31 11.44
CA ASN A 34 4.31 1.37 10.32
C ASN A 34 4.91 2.01 9.04
N PRO A 35 6.17 2.48 9.09
CA PRO A 35 6.79 3.21 8.00
C PRO A 35 7.14 2.28 6.83
N ILE A 36 7.17 2.85 5.63
CA ILE A 36 7.69 2.20 4.42
C ILE A 36 9.20 1.98 4.58
N ILE A 37 9.64 0.75 4.33
CA ILE A 37 11.06 0.35 4.32
C ILE A 37 11.57 -0.01 2.93
N PHE A 38 10.66 -0.26 1.97
CA PHE A 38 10.97 -0.49 0.57
C PHE A 38 9.88 0.10 -0.33
N VAL A 39 10.28 0.68 -1.45
CA VAL A 39 9.40 1.17 -2.52
C VAL A 39 9.89 0.65 -3.87
N SER A 40 9.01 0.18 -4.75
CA SER A 40 9.39 -0.18 -6.12
C SER A 40 9.60 1.07 -7.00
N ASP A 41 10.37 0.94 -8.07
CA ASP A 41 10.52 2.00 -9.09
C ASP A 41 9.14 2.37 -9.69
N GLU A 42 8.24 1.40 -9.80
CA GLU A 42 6.87 1.62 -10.27
C GLU A 42 6.05 2.50 -9.32
N PHE A 43 6.29 2.38 -8.00
CA PHE A 43 5.64 3.25 -7.03
C PHE A 43 5.99 4.71 -7.27
N GLU A 44 7.28 5.01 -7.47
CA GLU A 44 7.74 6.35 -7.79
C GLU A 44 7.12 6.83 -9.10
N ARG A 45 7.23 6.03 -10.17
CA ARG A 45 6.70 6.39 -11.50
C ARG A 45 5.21 6.70 -11.46
N GLN A 46 4.45 5.86 -10.76
CA GLN A 46 3.01 5.98 -10.67
C GLN A 46 2.62 7.16 -9.78
N THR A 47 3.12 7.24 -8.56
CA THR A 47 2.65 8.22 -7.58
C THR A 47 3.33 9.59 -7.70
N GLY A 48 4.49 9.64 -8.37
CA GLY A 48 5.36 10.80 -8.47
C GLY A 48 6.09 11.13 -7.16
N PHE A 49 5.97 10.31 -6.11
CA PHE A 49 6.73 10.49 -4.87
C PHE A 49 8.09 9.82 -5.02
N PRO A 50 9.19 10.59 -4.92
CA PRO A 50 10.51 9.99 -5.00
C PRO A 50 10.82 9.20 -3.72
N PRO A 51 11.72 8.19 -3.77
CA PRO A 51 12.02 7.33 -2.64
C PRO A 51 12.41 8.07 -1.36
N GLU A 52 13.18 9.16 -1.47
CA GLU A 52 13.59 10.00 -0.34
C GLU A 52 12.44 10.68 0.39
N GLU A 53 11.31 10.89 -0.30
CA GLU A 53 10.10 11.43 0.30
C GLU A 53 9.15 10.33 0.78
N ALA A 54 9.27 9.09 0.30
CA ALA A 54 8.38 7.99 0.67
C ALA A 54 8.92 7.13 1.81
N LEU A 55 10.21 6.78 1.76
CA LEU A 55 10.85 5.90 2.74
C LEU A 55 10.81 6.51 4.15
N GLY A 56 10.55 5.67 5.15
CA GLY A 56 10.46 6.08 6.55
C GLY A 56 9.13 6.72 6.96
N ARG A 57 8.17 6.88 6.05
CA ARG A 57 6.84 7.43 6.34
C ARG A 57 5.75 6.37 6.20
N ASN A 58 4.63 6.58 6.87
CA ASN A 58 3.43 5.81 6.60
C ASN A 58 2.82 6.18 5.23
N CYS A 59 2.29 5.20 4.49
CA CYS A 59 1.71 5.39 3.15
C CYS A 59 0.51 6.36 3.10
N ARG A 60 -0.06 6.77 4.24
CA ARG A 60 -1.22 7.68 4.29
C ARG A 60 -0.99 9.04 3.64
N PHE A 61 0.25 9.42 3.30
CA PHE A 61 0.52 10.63 2.52
C PHE A 61 -0.10 10.59 1.11
N LEU A 62 -0.50 9.42 0.61
CA LEU A 62 -1.28 9.28 -0.61
C LEU A 62 -2.77 9.62 -0.42
N GLN A 63 -3.25 9.80 0.81
CA GLN A 63 -4.64 10.16 1.10
C GLN A 63 -4.81 11.67 1.06
N GLY A 64 -6.03 12.15 0.77
CA GLY A 64 -6.33 13.57 0.66
C GLY A 64 -7.81 13.88 0.90
N PRO A 65 -8.27 15.10 0.56
CA PRO A 65 -9.59 15.60 0.97
C PRO A 65 -10.79 14.75 0.53
N GLY A 66 -10.71 14.08 -0.62
CA GLY A 66 -11.75 13.19 -1.13
C GLY A 66 -11.60 11.73 -0.72
N THR A 67 -10.56 11.37 0.04
CA THR A 67 -10.38 9.98 0.50
C THR A 67 -11.46 9.63 1.51
N ASP A 68 -12.24 8.58 1.23
CA ASP A 68 -13.32 8.12 2.09
C ASP A 68 -12.81 7.64 3.48
N PRO A 69 -13.28 8.24 4.59
CA PRO A 69 -12.94 7.79 5.94
C PRO A 69 -13.32 6.33 6.23
N ALA A 70 -14.37 5.79 5.60
CA ALA A 70 -14.77 4.39 5.76
C ALA A 70 -13.72 3.44 5.17
N ALA A 71 -13.13 3.79 4.02
CA ALA A 71 -12.05 3.02 3.42
C ALA A 71 -10.78 3.05 4.30
N ILE A 72 -10.46 4.21 4.90
CA ILE A 72 -9.35 4.34 5.85
C ILE A 72 -9.59 3.45 7.08
N LYS A 73 -10.81 3.44 7.63
CA LYS A 73 -11.20 2.60 8.76
C LYS A 73 -11.07 1.11 8.43
N ALA A 74 -11.58 0.68 7.29
CA ALA A 74 -11.47 -0.70 6.80
C ALA A 74 -10.01 -1.17 6.67
N ILE A 75 -9.14 -0.32 6.11
CA ILE A 75 -7.70 -0.62 6.02
C ILE A 75 -7.11 -0.78 7.42
N ARG A 76 -7.42 0.13 8.35
CA ARG A 76 -6.91 0.06 9.72
C ARG A 76 -7.36 -1.23 10.42
N GLU A 77 -8.63 -1.58 10.30
CA GLU A 77 -9.18 -2.82 10.88
C GLU A 77 -8.48 -4.06 10.33
N ALA A 78 -8.23 -4.13 9.01
CA ALA A 78 -7.50 -5.22 8.40
C ALA A 78 -6.03 -5.30 8.86
N LEU A 79 -5.36 -4.16 9.04
CA LEU A 79 -4.00 -4.13 9.57
C LEU A 79 -3.96 -4.61 11.03
N ASP A 80 -4.90 -4.15 11.87
CA ASP A 80 -5.00 -4.53 13.28
C ASP A 80 -5.33 -6.03 13.43
N SER A 81 -6.21 -6.55 12.57
CA SER A 81 -6.57 -7.98 12.53
C SER A 81 -5.55 -8.84 11.78
N ARG A 82 -4.52 -8.23 11.18
CA ARG A 82 -3.50 -8.89 10.36
C ARG A 82 -4.11 -9.72 9.21
N ALA A 83 -5.18 -9.20 8.62
CA ALA A 83 -5.88 -9.82 7.51
C ALA A 83 -5.46 -9.19 6.17
N GLU A 84 -5.61 -9.95 5.09
CA GLU A 84 -5.52 -9.39 3.74
C GLU A 84 -6.75 -8.53 3.44
N ILE A 85 -6.54 -7.40 2.75
CA ILE A 85 -7.62 -6.55 2.25
C ILE A 85 -7.36 -6.15 0.80
N THR A 86 -8.43 -6.10 0.00
CA THR A 86 -8.46 -5.41 -1.29
C THR A 86 -9.56 -4.38 -1.27
N ILE A 87 -9.23 -3.12 -1.55
CA ILE A 87 -10.16 -2.00 -1.46
C ILE A 87 -9.87 -0.95 -2.53
N ASP A 88 -10.91 -0.33 -3.06
CA ASP A 88 -10.77 0.82 -3.95
C ASP A 88 -10.79 2.10 -3.11
N ILE A 89 -9.69 2.85 -3.12
CA ILE A 89 -9.51 4.07 -2.32
C ILE A 89 -9.03 5.22 -3.21
N LEU A 90 -9.58 6.43 -3.00
CA LEU A 90 -9.11 7.62 -3.70
C LEU A 90 -7.77 8.05 -3.11
N ASN A 91 -6.75 8.13 -3.95
CA ASN A 91 -5.42 8.59 -3.58
C ASN A 91 -4.98 9.77 -4.45
N TYR A 92 -3.91 10.43 -4.01
CA TYR A 92 -3.36 11.63 -4.59
C TYR A 92 -1.90 11.40 -4.92
N ARG A 93 -1.51 11.77 -6.14
CA ARG A 93 -0.12 11.81 -6.59
C ARG A 93 0.60 13.00 -5.94
N ARG A 94 1.93 13.04 -6.02
CA ARG A 94 2.74 14.14 -5.46
C ARG A 94 2.35 15.51 -6.00
N ASN A 95 1.91 15.59 -7.25
CA ASN A 95 1.42 16.82 -7.88
C ASN A 95 -0.03 17.19 -7.52
N GLY A 96 -0.68 16.43 -6.64
CA GLY A 96 -2.08 16.63 -6.22
C GLY A 96 -3.12 15.99 -7.14
N ALA A 97 -2.72 15.32 -8.23
CA ALA A 97 -3.66 14.66 -9.12
C ALA A 97 -4.31 13.44 -8.44
N GLU A 98 -5.63 13.34 -8.57
CA GLU A 98 -6.41 12.23 -8.04
C GLU A 98 -6.26 10.98 -8.89
N PHE A 99 -6.27 9.81 -8.24
CA PHE A 99 -6.42 8.53 -8.89
C PHE A 99 -7.11 7.53 -7.97
N TRP A 100 -7.99 6.70 -8.54
CA TRP A 100 -8.53 5.55 -7.83
C TRP A 100 -7.49 4.45 -7.77
N ASN A 101 -7.21 3.99 -6.57
CA ASN A 101 -6.25 2.94 -6.28
C ASN A 101 -7.00 1.70 -5.79
N ARG A 102 -7.01 0.62 -6.57
CA ARG A 102 -7.34 -0.71 -6.07
C ARG A 102 -6.15 -1.22 -5.26
N LEU A 103 -6.16 -0.88 -3.98
CA LEU A 103 -5.12 -1.19 -3.03
C LEU A 103 -5.31 -2.61 -2.51
N ARG A 104 -4.30 -3.45 -2.69
CA ARG A 104 -4.20 -4.75 -2.00
C ARG A 104 -3.14 -4.66 -0.92
N ILE A 105 -3.47 -5.07 0.29
CA ILE A 105 -2.51 -5.19 1.39
C ILE A 105 -2.54 -6.62 1.91
N ARG A 106 -1.38 -7.27 1.98
CA ARG A 106 -1.22 -8.59 2.57
C ARG A 106 -0.16 -8.60 3.68
N PRO A 107 -0.41 -9.27 4.81
CA PRO A 107 0.60 -9.49 5.85
C PRO A 107 1.67 -10.49 5.38
N LEU A 108 2.87 -10.33 5.90
CA LEU A 108 3.97 -11.29 5.81
C LEU A 108 4.26 -11.84 7.19
N PHE A 109 4.31 -13.16 7.32
CA PHE A 109 4.59 -13.84 8.58
C PHE A 109 5.89 -14.63 8.49
N ASP A 110 6.54 -14.84 9.64
CA ASP A 110 7.61 -15.83 9.77
C ASP A 110 7.04 -17.25 9.97
N ASP A 111 7.93 -18.23 10.03
CA ASP A 111 7.59 -19.65 10.24
C ASP A 111 6.89 -19.91 11.58
N ALA A 112 7.00 -19.00 12.54
CA ALA A 112 6.34 -19.07 13.84
C ALA A 112 4.97 -18.33 13.85
N GLY A 113 4.51 -17.83 12.71
CA GLY A 113 3.26 -17.08 12.58
C GLY A 113 3.31 -15.65 13.14
N ARG A 114 4.52 -15.11 13.40
CA ARG A 114 4.67 -13.72 13.85
C ARG A 114 4.67 -12.81 12.63
N LEU A 115 3.90 -11.72 12.72
CA LEU A 115 3.85 -10.70 11.69
C LEU A 115 5.23 -10.03 11.55
N LEU A 116 5.78 -10.07 10.35
CA LEU A 116 7.03 -9.41 9.99
C LEU A 116 6.76 -8.04 9.37
N TYR A 117 5.97 -8.01 8.30
CA TYR A 117 5.80 -6.84 7.44
C TYR A 117 4.40 -6.82 6.82
N PHE A 118 4.07 -5.72 6.13
CA PHE A 118 2.97 -5.70 5.17
C PHE A 118 3.47 -5.34 3.78
N VAL A 119 2.94 -6.00 2.76
CA VAL A 119 3.10 -5.64 1.35
C VAL A 119 1.85 -4.90 0.91
N GLY A 120 2.01 -3.69 0.39
CA GLY A 120 0.93 -2.91 -0.22
C GLY A 120 1.17 -2.75 -1.71
N ALA A 121 0.26 -3.24 -2.54
CA ALA A 121 0.30 -3.08 -3.99
C ALA A 121 -0.74 -2.05 -4.46
N GLN A 122 -0.30 -1.03 -5.20
CA GLN A 122 -1.15 0.05 -5.68
C GLN A 122 -1.50 -0.15 -7.16
N ASN A 123 -2.77 -0.39 -7.46
CA ASN A 123 -3.21 -0.61 -8.85
C ASN A 123 -4.19 0.50 -9.26
N PRO A 124 -3.76 1.49 -10.07
CA PRO A 124 -4.66 2.51 -10.59
C PRO A 124 -5.76 1.87 -11.42
N ILE A 125 -6.99 2.30 -11.18
CA ILE A 125 -8.16 1.86 -11.95
C ILE A 125 -8.92 3.08 -12.48
N PRO A 126 -9.62 2.96 -13.62
CA PRO A 126 -10.53 4.00 -14.06
C PRO A 126 -11.73 4.11 -13.12
N THR A 127 -12.28 5.31 -13.00
CA THR A 127 -13.47 5.58 -12.14
C THR A 127 -14.65 4.66 -12.45
N SER A 128 -14.80 4.23 -13.71
CA SER A 128 -15.86 3.30 -14.15
C SER A 128 -15.75 1.89 -13.55
N GLU A 129 -14.61 1.53 -12.97
CA GLU A 129 -14.38 0.21 -12.37
C GLU A 129 -14.38 0.20 -10.84
N VAL A 130 -14.61 1.36 -10.21
CA VAL A 130 -14.58 1.53 -8.76
C VAL A 130 -15.71 0.75 -8.11
N ARG A 131 -15.34 -0.04 -7.10
CA ARG A 131 -16.24 -0.79 -6.24
C ARG A 131 -16.33 -0.05 -4.91
N LEU A 132 -17.41 0.69 -4.72
CA LEU A 132 -17.66 1.34 -3.44
C LEU A 132 -17.94 0.25 -2.38
N LEU A 133 -17.40 0.47 -1.17
CA LEU A 133 -17.75 -0.37 -0.04
C LEU A 133 -19.27 -0.38 0.13
N PRO A 134 -19.89 -1.54 0.41
CA PRO A 134 -21.29 -1.56 0.79
C PRO A 134 -21.49 -0.61 1.97
N ILE A 135 -22.54 0.21 1.92
CA ILE A 135 -22.89 1.20 2.95
C ILE A 135 -23.01 0.56 4.36
N ASN A 136 -23.09 -0.77 4.46
CA ASN A 136 -23.20 -1.55 5.70
C ASN A 136 -22.23 -2.75 5.80
N ALA A 137 -21.02 -2.70 5.22
CA ALA A 137 -20.05 -3.77 5.43
C ALA A 137 -19.51 -3.74 6.87
N VAL A 138 -20.27 -4.37 7.78
CA VAL A 138 -19.76 -4.90 9.04
C VAL A 138 -18.80 -6.03 8.67
N PHE A 139 -17.55 -5.92 9.10
CA PHE A 139 -16.63 -7.05 9.07
C PHE A 139 -17.12 -8.04 10.13
N ASP A 140 -17.75 -9.13 9.69
CA ASP A 140 -18.00 -10.31 10.53
C ASP A 140 -16.68 -11.03 10.84
#